data_AF-A0A7Y4TV14-F1
#
_entry.id   AF-A0A7Y4TV14-F1
#
_cell.length_a   1.000
_cell.length_b   1.000
_cell.length_c   1.000
_cell.angle_alpha   90.00
_cell.angle_beta   90.00
_cell.angle_gamma   90.00
#
_symmetry.space_group_name_H-M   'P 1'
#
loop_
_entity.id
_entity.type
_entity.pdbx_description
1 polymer ?
#
loop_
_entity_poly.entity_id
_entity_poly.type
_entity_poly.pdbx_seq_one_letter_code
_entity_poly.pdbx_strand_id
1 'polypeptide(L)'
;MKKIIIAMTVMLLTSAVTFAQHSGGDHKHGSPHGGAVKSAGDFHIEVNIKDGMVMAYLLDAKEKALANTGVTATAVIQMADGETSNVTLIPNGKEGFMYTLDKAKKYNKAIVTFTTAGKTASASFDLAAKAKPAADGHNHQH
;
A
#
# COMPACT_ATOMS: atom_id res chain seq x y z
N MET A 1 22.98 -17.40 39.04
CA MET A 1 22.44 -16.68 37.86
C MET A 1 21.01 -16.28 38.19
N LYS A 2 20.76 -15.01 38.54
CA LYS A 2 19.45 -14.53 38.99
C LYS A 2 18.62 -14.09 37.78
N LYS A 3 17.48 -14.76 37.57
CA LYS A 3 16.49 -14.44 36.55
C LYS A 3 15.70 -13.23 37.02
N ILE A 4 15.81 -12.11 36.31
CA ILE A 4 15.02 -10.91 36.58
C ILE A 4 13.80 -10.95 35.67
N ILE A 5 12.64 -11.24 36.27
CA ILE A 5 11.33 -11.18 35.61
C ILE A 5 10.81 -9.76 35.87
N ILE A 6 10.74 -8.93 34.83
CA ILE A 6 10.05 -7.64 34.89
C ILE A 6 8.64 -7.86 34.37
N ALA A 7 7.69 -7.91 35.29
CA ALA A 7 6.28 -7.74 35.01
C ALA A 7 6.02 -6.24 34.82
N MET A 8 5.63 -5.83 33.61
CA MET A 8 5.06 -4.51 33.35
C MET A 8 3.59 -4.67 33.02
N THR A 9 2.76 -4.58 34.05
CA THR A 9 1.33 -4.31 33.93
C THR A 9 1.17 -2.81 33.69
N VAL A 10 0.78 -2.41 32.49
CA VAL A 10 0.20 -1.09 32.25
C VAL A 10 -1.17 -1.29 31.65
N MET A 11 -2.17 -1.08 32.50
CA MET A 11 -3.56 -0.92 32.13
C MET A 11 -3.84 0.58 32.16
N LEU A 12 -4.20 1.18 31.02
CA LEU A 12 -5.21 2.25 30.99
C LEU A 12 -5.70 2.50 29.56
N LEU A 13 -7.03 2.61 29.47
CA LEU A 13 -7.83 2.71 28.26
C LEU A 13 -7.63 4.06 27.56
N THR A 14 -7.38 4.04 26.25
CA THR A 14 -7.61 5.20 25.39
C THR A 14 -8.76 4.88 24.45
N SER A 15 -9.87 5.59 24.66
CA SER A 15 -11.05 5.63 23.80
C SER A 15 -10.67 5.73 22.32
N ALA A 16 -11.06 4.72 21.54
CA ALA A 16 -11.07 4.82 20.09
C ALA A 16 -12.07 5.91 19.68
N VAL A 17 -11.57 7.08 19.29
CA VAL A 17 -12.37 8.02 18.52
C VAL A 17 -12.47 7.42 17.12
N THR A 18 -13.55 6.68 16.88
CA THR A 18 -13.86 6.17 15.54
C THR A 18 -14.22 7.37 14.68
N PHE A 19 -13.24 7.96 14.01
CA PHE A 19 -13.54 8.80 12.85
C PHE A 19 -14.04 7.85 11.76
N ALA A 20 -15.37 7.71 11.71
CA ALA A 20 -16.03 7.32 10.48
C ALA A 20 -15.58 8.35 9.43
N GLN A 21 -14.62 7.98 8.59
CA GLN A 21 -14.31 8.78 7.42
C GLN A 21 -15.55 8.76 6.55
N HIS A 22 -16.22 9.91 6.54
CA HIS A 22 -17.23 10.30 5.56
C HIS A 22 -16.89 9.68 4.21
N SER A 23 -17.88 9.07 3.58
CA SER A 23 -17.93 8.86 2.13
C SER A 23 -17.91 10.23 1.44
N GLY A 24 -16.75 10.88 1.45
CA GLY A 24 -16.46 12.03 0.63
C GLY A 24 -16.49 11.59 -0.81
N GLY A 25 -17.11 12.41 -1.67
CA GLY A 25 -17.35 12.10 -3.07
C GLY A 25 -16.16 11.46 -3.74
N ASP A 26 -16.47 10.52 -4.62
CA ASP A 26 -15.55 9.76 -5.47
C ASP A 26 -14.78 10.74 -6.38
N HIS A 27 -13.81 11.46 -5.80
CA HIS A 27 -12.80 12.15 -6.58
C HIS A 27 -12.02 11.03 -7.24
N LYS A 28 -12.21 10.88 -8.54
CA LYS A 28 -11.45 9.93 -9.33
C LYS A 28 -9.98 10.25 -9.14
N HIS A 29 -9.29 9.45 -8.32
CA HIS A 29 -7.86 9.54 -8.17
C HIS A 29 -7.23 9.36 -9.56
N GLY A 30 -6.44 10.32 -9.98
CA GLY A 30 -5.50 10.18 -11.08
C GLY A 30 -4.60 8.99 -10.79
N SER A 31 -4.45 8.12 -11.77
CA SER A 31 -3.60 6.93 -11.73
C SER A 31 -2.56 7.07 -12.84
N PRO A 32 -1.48 7.84 -12.62
CA PRO A 32 -0.49 8.14 -13.66
C PRO A 32 0.11 6.89 -14.32
N HIS A 33 0.16 5.76 -13.58
CA HIS A 33 0.74 4.50 -14.05
C HIS A 33 -0.28 3.36 -14.16
N GLY A 34 -1.59 3.67 -14.08
CA GLY A 34 -2.67 2.69 -14.20
C GLY A 34 -2.81 1.74 -13.01
N GLY A 35 -2.20 2.07 -11.86
CA GLY A 35 -2.30 1.32 -10.61
C GLY A 35 -3.47 1.74 -9.72
N ALA A 36 -3.64 1.02 -8.62
CA ALA A 36 -4.54 1.41 -7.54
C ALA A 36 -3.89 2.53 -6.71
N VAL A 37 -4.65 3.59 -6.43
CA VAL A 37 -4.17 4.75 -5.67
C VAL A 37 -4.87 4.79 -4.31
N LYS A 38 -4.12 5.10 -3.25
CA LYS A 38 -4.65 5.33 -1.90
C LYS A 38 -4.00 6.55 -1.26
N SER A 39 -4.79 7.39 -0.61
CA SER A 39 -4.28 8.49 0.22
C SER A 39 -3.52 7.98 1.43
N ALA A 40 -2.43 8.67 1.79
CA ALA A 40 -1.51 8.32 2.87
C ALA A 40 -0.92 9.61 3.49
N GLY A 41 -1.70 10.28 4.35
CA GLY A 41 -1.32 11.58 4.92
C GLY A 41 -1.32 12.68 3.85
N ASP A 42 -0.23 13.45 3.78
CA ASP A 42 -0.03 14.51 2.77
C ASP A 42 0.23 13.98 1.35
N PHE A 43 0.36 12.66 1.19
CA PHE A 43 0.76 11.99 -0.04
C PHE A 43 -0.31 11.03 -0.52
N HIS A 44 -0.14 10.53 -1.75
CA HIS A 44 -0.83 9.34 -2.24
C HIS A 44 0.19 8.28 -2.62
N ILE A 45 -0.21 7.02 -2.54
CA ILE A 45 0.59 5.89 -2.99
C ILE A 45 -0.16 5.22 -4.12
N GLU A 46 0.51 5.05 -5.26
CA GLU A 46 0.03 4.23 -6.36
C GLU A 46 0.78 2.90 -6.37
N VAL A 47 0.05 1.80 -6.49
CA VAL A 47 0.62 0.46 -6.69
C VAL A 47 0.01 -0.20 -7.91
N ASN A 48 0.86 -0.69 -8.80
CA ASN A 48 0.48 -1.53 -9.93
C ASN A 48 1.18 -2.89 -9.81
N ILE A 49 0.42 -3.97 -9.97
CA ILE A 49 0.94 -5.33 -9.98
C ILE A 49 0.90 -5.83 -11.42
N LYS A 50 2.07 -6.00 -12.01
CA LYS A 50 2.20 -6.47 -13.39
C LYS A 50 3.36 -7.45 -13.51
N ASP A 51 3.14 -8.55 -14.22
CA ASP A 51 4.16 -9.55 -14.55
C ASP A 51 4.91 -10.13 -13.33
N GLY A 52 4.24 -10.20 -12.17
CA GLY A 52 4.83 -10.66 -10.90
C GLY A 52 5.69 -9.61 -10.21
N MET A 53 5.52 -8.33 -10.53
CA MET A 53 6.24 -7.23 -9.90
C MET A 53 5.26 -6.31 -9.17
N VAL A 54 5.64 -5.90 -7.96
CA VAL A 54 5.02 -4.78 -7.25
C VAL A 54 5.74 -3.52 -7.71
N MET A 55 5.06 -2.66 -8.46
CA MET A 55 5.52 -1.32 -8.81
C MET A 55 4.81 -0.31 -7.92
N ALA A 56 5.56 0.49 -7.18
CA ALA A 56 5.02 1.49 -6.27
C ALA A 56 5.57 2.89 -6.59
N TYR A 57 4.72 3.89 -6.44
CA TYR A 57 5.04 5.29 -6.68
C TYR A 57 4.51 6.15 -5.54
N LEU A 58 5.30 7.12 -5.10
CA LEU A 58 4.86 8.16 -4.18
C LEU A 58 4.35 9.34 -5.00
N LEU A 59 3.13 9.78 -4.74
CA LEU A 59 2.50 10.92 -5.39
C LEU A 59 2.29 12.07 -4.41
N ASP A 60 2.29 13.30 -4.92
CA ASP A 60 1.94 14.49 -4.15
C ASP A 60 0.42 14.61 -3.91
N ALA A 61 0.01 15.71 -3.26
CA ALA A 61 -1.39 16.01 -2.99
C ALA A 61 -2.25 16.23 -4.25
N LYS A 62 -1.62 16.40 -5.42
CA LYS A 62 -2.27 16.53 -6.74
C LYS A 62 -2.09 15.26 -7.58
N GLU A 63 -1.69 14.16 -6.95
CA GLU A 63 -1.50 12.84 -7.58
C GLU A 63 -0.44 12.85 -8.69
N LYS A 64 0.51 13.79 -8.63
CA LYS A 64 1.68 13.78 -9.49
C LYS A 64 2.77 12.93 -8.85
N ALA A 65 3.38 12.05 -9.64
CA ALA A 65 4.50 11.24 -9.20
C ALA A 65 5.71 12.09 -8.79
N LEU A 66 6.32 11.72 -7.66
CA LEU A 66 7.54 12.32 -7.15
C LEU A 66 8.76 11.52 -7.61
N ALA A 67 9.88 12.22 -7.80
CA ALA A 67 11.16 11.58 -8.09
C ALA A 67 11.58 10.66 -6.93
N ASN A 68 12.22 9.54 -7.26
CA ASN A 68 12.70 8.57 -6.27
C ASN A 68 13.97 9.00 -5.52
N THR A 69 14.62 10.10 -5.94
CA THR A 69 15.80 10.66 -5.28
C THR A 69 15.49 11.09 -3.85
N GLY A 70 16.24 10.57 -2.89
CA GLY A 70 16.07 10.89 -1.46
C GLY A 70 14.81 10.26 -0.82
N VAL A 71 14.16 9.34 -1.54
CA VAL A 71 13.01 8.58 -1.05
C VAL A 71 13.42 7.14 -0.81
N THR A 72 13.00 6.55 0.31
CA THR A 72 13.14 5.11 0.57
C THR A 72 11.78 4.45 0.57
N ALA A 73 11.71 3.20 0.12
CA ALA A 73 10.47 2.43 0.04
C ALA A 73 10.64 1.02 0.60
N THR A 74 9.71 0.60 1.46
CA THR A 74 9.62 -0.78 1.96
C THR A 74 8.20 -1.31 1.78
N ALA A 75 8.04 -2.62 1.82
CA ALA A 75 6.73 -3.23 1.91
C ALA A 75 6.72 -4.42 2.86
N VAL A 76 5.61 -4.57 3.60
CA VAL A 76 5.26 -5.83 4.24
C VAL A 76 4.35 -6.59 3.27
N ILE A 77 4.84 -7.71 2.75
CA ILE A 77 4.10 -8.59 1.85
C ILE A 77 3.46 -9.69 2.68
N GLN A 78 2.14 -9.81 2.61
CA GLN A 78 1.38 -10.90 3.22
C GLN A 78 1.12 -11.99 2.18
N MET A 79 1.60 -13.19 2.47
CA MET A 79 1.37 -14.40 1.66
C MET A 79 -0.01 -14.99 1.94
N ALA A 80 -0.47 -15.88 1.06
CA ALA A 80 -1.80 -16.50 1.15
C ALA A 80 -1.98 -17.38 2.39
N ASP A 81 -0.90 -17.96 2.90
CA ASP A 81 -0.83 -18.74 4.15
C ASP A 81 -0.82 -17.87 5.42
N GLY A 82 -0.78 -16.55 5.26
CA GLY A 82 -0.76 -15.58 6.36
C GLY A 82 0.65 -15.19 6.82
N GLU A 83 1.71 -15.83 6.33
CA GLU A 83 3.08 -15.42 6.63
C GLU A 83 3.36 -14.02 6.03
N THR A 84 4.22 -13.24 6.69
CA THR A 84 4.60 -11.90 6.23
C THR A 84 6.11 -11.79 6.03
N SER A 85 6.51 -11.01 5.03
CA SER A 85 7.90 -10.69 4.76
C SER A 85 8.07 -9.19 4.57
N ASN A 86 9.06 -8.60 5.24
CA ASN A 86 9.44 -7.21 5.04
C ASN A 86 10.52 -7.11 3.97
N VAL A 87 10.27 -6.32 2.93
CA VAL A 87 11.15 -6.18 1.77
C VAL A 87 11.44 -4.70 1.50
N THR A 88 12.64 -4.41 1.01
CA THR A 88 12.97 -3.09 0.46
C THR A 88 12.61 -3.07 -1.02
N LEU A 89 11.92 -2.02 -1.47
CA LEU A 89 11.66 -1.81 -2.88
C LEU A 89 12.83 -1.01 -3.46
N ILE A 90 13.28 -1.41 -4.64
CA ILE A 90 14.46 -0.84 -5.29
C ILE A 90 14.00 0.22 -6.29
N PRO A 91 14.66 1.39 -6.37
CA PRO A 91 14.36 2.40 -7.39
C PRO A 91 14.31 1.82 -8.81
N ASN A 92 13.28 2.19 -9.56
CA ASN A 92 13.08 1.81 -10.95
C ASN A 92 12.67 3.05 -11.76
N GLY A 93 13.48 3.41 -12.77
CA GLY A 93 13.30 4.66 -13.50
C GLY A 93 13.53 5.89 -12.61
N LYS A 94 12.81 6.98 -12.90
CA LYS A 94 12.96 8.28 -12.20
C LYS A 94 12.09 8.43 -10.96
N GLU A 95 10.98 7.69 -10.88
CA GLU A 95 9.89 7.93 -9.92
C GLU A 95 9.41 6.64 -9.23
N GLY A 96 9.67 5.48 -9.83
CA GLY A 96 9.16 4.20 -9.36
C GLY A 96 10.09 3.48 -8.40
N PHE A 97 9.49 2.52 -7.68
CA PHE A 97 10.15 1.54 -6.84
C PHE A 97 9.55 0.16 -7.10
N MET A 98 10.39 -0.87 -7.09
CA MET A 98 10.00 -2.21 -7.53
C MET A 98 10.43 -3.29 -6.54
N TYR A 99 9.58 -4.31 -6.41
CA TYR A 99 9.95 -5.62 -5.86
C TYR A 99 9.40 -6.75 -6.71
N THR A 100 10.22 -7.77 -6.99
CA THR A 100 9.79 -8.96 -7.74
C THR A 100 9.24 -10.02 -6.79
N LEU A 101 8.00 -10.43 -7.04
CA LEU A 101 7.35 -11.51 -6.32
C LEU A 101 7.82 -12.87 -6.84
N ASP A 102 7.86 -13.85 -5.94
CA ASP A 102 8.06 -15.25 -6.30
C ASP A 102 6.78 -15.78 -6.97
N LYS A 103 6.89 -16.15 -8.25
CA LYS A 103 5.76 -16.63 -9.05
C LYS A 103 5.20 -17.97 -8.56
N ALA A 104 5.95 -18.72 -7.76
CA ALA A 104 5.48 -19.96 -7.14
C ALA A 104 4.55 -19.72 -5.94
N LYS A 105 4.54 -18.49 -5.39
CA LYS A 105 3.77 -18.13 -4.20
C LYS A 105 2.49 -17.36 -4.56
N LYS A 106 1.53 -17.38 -3.63
CA LYS A 106 0.31 -16.58 -3.68
C LYS A 106 0.35 -15.51 -2.61
N TYR A 107 -0.23 -14.35 -2.91
CA TYR A 107 -0.15 -13.17 -2.05
C TYR A 107 -1.52 -12.56 -1.83
N ASN A 108 -1.74 -12.05 -0.62
CA ASN A 108 -2.97 -11.38 -0.22
C ASN A 108 -2.82 -9.86 -0.35
N LYS A 109 -1.79 -9.29 0.30
CA LYS A 109 -1.65 -7.84 0.45
C LYS A 109 -0.19 -7.38 0.43
N ALA A 110 0.02 -6.13 0.07
CA ALA A 110 1.24 -5.37 0.34
C ALA A 110 0.88 -4.15 1.19
N ILE A 111 1.59 -3.93 2.29
CA ILE A 111 1.58 -2.64 3.00
C ILE A 111 2.83 -1.91 2.55
N VAL A 112 2.68 -0.92 1.68
CA VAL A 112 3.80 -0.14 1.15
C VAL A 112 4.01 1.08 2.02
N THR A 113 5.27 1.34 2.38
CA THR A 113 5.68 2.48 3.18
C THR A 113 6.79 3.24 2.46
N PHE A 114 6.57 4.53 2.25
CA PHE A 114 7.58 5.47 1.77
C PHE A 114 8.07 6.34 2.91
N THR A 115 9.35 6.71 2.86
CA THR A 115 9.92 7.78 3.68
C THR A 115 10.58 8.81 2.78
N THR A 116 10.23 10.09 2.93
CA THR A 116 10.80 11.21 2.19
C THR A 116 10.91 12.43 3.10
N ALA A 117 12.06 13.08 3.12
CA ALA A 117 12.32 14.26 3.96
C ALA A 117 11.87 14.10 5.43
N GLY A 118 12.04 12.90 6.01
CA GLY A 118 11.62 12.57 7.39
C GLY A 118 10.13 12.34 7.60
N LYS A 119 9.30 12.47 6.56
CA LYS A 119 7.87 12.10 6.58
C LYS A 119 7.67 10.68 6.09
N THR A 120 6.67 9.99 6.64
CA THR A 120 6.28 8.64 6.22
C THR A 120 4.88 8.63 5.63
N ALA A 121 4.68 7.89 4.55
CA ALA A 121 3.39 7.59 3.96
C ALA A 121 3.22 6.08 3.87
N SER A 122 2.10 5.52 4.34
CA SER A 122 1.86 4.07 4.30
C SER A 122 0.43 3.74 3.92
N ALA A 123 0.26 2.74 3.06
CA ALA A 123 -1.05 2.24 2.63
C ALA A 123 -1.00 0.74 2.29
N SER A 124 -2.14 0.06 2.50
CA SER A 124 -2.31 -1.37 2.20
C SER A 124 -3.02 -1.58 0.86
N PHE A 125 -2.50 -2.48 0.02
CA PHE A 125 -3.02 -2.82 -1.31
C PHE A 125 -3.28 -4.32 -1.41
N ASP A 126 -4.36 -4.70 -2.09
CA ASP A 126 -4.63 -6.10 -2.41
C ASP A 126 -3.68 -6.55 -3.54
N LEU A 127 -3.00 -7.68 -3.35
CA LEU A 127 -2.16 -8.31 -4.39
C LEU A 127 -2.86 -9.48 -5.07
N ALA A 128 -3.95 -9.97 -4.49
CA ALA A 128 -4.82 -10.92 -5.16
C ALA A 128 -5.39 -10.23 -6.41
N ALA A 129 -5.20 -10.84 -7.58
CA ALA A 129 -5.80 -10.36 -8.81
C ALA A 129 -7.31 -10.17 -8.56
N LYS A 130 -7.82 -8.93 -8.66
CA LYS A 130 -9.26 -8.72 -8.80
C LYS A 130 -9.62 -9.48 -10.07
N ALA A 131 -10.43 -10.53 -9.98
CA ALA A 131 -11.12 -11.03 -11.15
C ALA A 131 -11.78 -9.81 -11.79
N LYS A 132 -11.42 -9.49 -13.05
CA LYS A 132 -12.17 -8.54 -13.85
C LYS A 132 -13.63 -8.97 -13.68
N PRO A 133 -14.53 -8.11 -13.17
CA PRO A 133 -15.95 -8.41 -13.27
C PRO A 133 -16.17 -8.74 -14.74
N ALA A 134 -16.71 -9.91 -15.05
CA ALA A 134 -17.26 -10.13 -16.36
C ALA A 134 -18.10 -8.89 -16.64
N ALA A 135 -17.92 -8.28 -17.82
CA ALA A 135 -18.84 -7.26 -18.25
C ALA A 135 -20.19 -7.97 -18.30
N ASP A 136 -20.99 -7.81 -17.25
CA ASP A 136 -22.38 -8.18 -17.23
C ASP A 136 -23.02 -7.24 -18.24
N GLY A 137 -23.00 -7.68 -19.50
CA GLY A 137 -23.97 -7.24 -20.46
C GLY A 137 -25.37 -7.56 -19.95
N HIS A 138 -26.35 -6.91 -20.58
CA HIS A 138 -27.81 -6.91 -20.36
C HIS A 138 -28.29 -5.66 -19.57
N ASN A 139 -28.55 -4.49 -20.21
CA ASN A 139 -29.75 -4.13 -21.01
C ASN A 139 -30.97 -3.85 -20.10
N HIS A 140 -31.82 -2.82 -20.15
CA HIS A 140 -32.27 -1.77 -21.09
C HIS A 140 -32.70 -0.52 -20.27
N GLN A 141 -32.82 0.66 -20.88
CA GLN A 141 -34.07 1.46 -20.84
C GLN A 141 -33.97 2.72 -21.74
N HIS A 142 -34.87 2.78 -22.73
CA HIS A 142 -35.35 4.00 -23.38
C HIS A 142 -36.80 4.20 -22.95
#